data_AF-A0A7J3L1B7-F1
#
_entry.id   AF-A0A7J3L1B7-F1
#
_cell.length_a   1.000
_cell.length_b   1.000
_cell.length_c   1.000
_cell.angle_alpha   90.00
_cell.angle_beta   90.00
_cell.angle_gamma   90.00
#
_symmetry.space_group_name_H-M   'P 1'
#
loop_
_entity.id
_entity.type
_entity.pdbx_description
1 polymer ?
#
loop_
_entity_poly.entity_id
_entity_poly.type
_entity_poly.pdbx_seq_one_letter_code
_entity_poly.pdbx_strand_id
1 'polypeptide(L)'
;HVPWVFDEEAVDVLRFFTKLKCRLMPYIFNAACEAHEKGIPVMRAMMLEFPEDPTCDYLDRQYMLGDSLLIAPVFSPEGIVDYYLPEGKWTNFITNNVLEGRRWVREKHGYLSLPIMVRPNSVIPVGANDKRPDYDYADGVTFHVFELQDGSRVSTRVPTVKGDTAMILEVSKDGNVIQVKAKGESKSWSVLLRNIYSVKYVEGGSAHGEEYGTRIIPEKEMLKIILSE
;
A
#
# COMPACT_ATOMS: atom_id res chain seq x y z
N HIS A 1 -18.17 -1.29 -22.70
CA HIS A 1 -19.20 -0.62 -21.88
C HIS A 1 -18.60 0.63 -21.27
N VAL A 2 -19.34 1.75 -21.25
CA VAL A 2 -18.86 3.08 -20.81
C VAL A 2 -19.71 3.58 -19.63
N PRO A 3 -19.13 4.26 -18.63
CA PRO A 3 -19.76 4.51 -17.32
C PRO A 3 -20.95 5.47 -17.36
N TRP A 4 -20.98 6.42 -18.29
CA TRP A 4 -22.06 7.41 -18.42
C TRP A 4 -23.39 6.84 -18.95
N VAL A 5 -23.44 5.54 -19.25
CA VAL A 5 -24.67 4.84 -19.62
C VAL A 5 -25.42 4.33 -18.38
N PHE A 6 -24.81 4.40 -17.20
CA PHE A 6 -25.43 3.97 -15.93
C PHE A 6 -25.95 5.18 -15.15
N ASP A 7 -25.06 6.03 -14.64
CA ASP A 7 -25.38 7.27 -13.92
C ASP A 7 -24.12 8.14 -13.73
N GLU A 8 -24.27 9.35 -13.17
CA GLU A 8 -23.14 10.23 -12.84
C GLU A 8 -22.24 9.64 -11.73
N GLU A 9 -22.82 8.88 -10.81
CA GLU A 9 -22.10 8.21 -9.72
C GLU A 9 -21.11 7.15 -10.24
N ALA A 10 -21.47 6.38 -11.26
CA ALA A 10 -20.59 5.42 -11.93
C ALA A 10 -19.38 6.11 -12.60
N VAL A 11 -19.54 7.35 -13.07
CA VAL A 11 -18.43 8.13 -13.63
C VAL A 11 -17.45 8.51 -12.52
N ASP A 12 -17.95 8.90 -11.35
CA ASP A 12 -17.13 9.25 -10.20
C ASP A 12 -16.37 8.04 -9.64
N VAL A 13 -17.04 6.89 -9.54
CA VAL A 13 -16.44 5.60 -9.15
C VAL A 13 -15.32 5.22 -10.10
N LEU A 14 -15.58 5.23 -11.41
CA LEU A 14 -14.55 4.91 -12.41
C LEU A 14 -13.37 5.87 -12.29
N ARG A 15 -13.63 7.18 -12.16
CA ARG A 15 -12.59 8.20 -12.05
C ARG A 15 -11.73 7.97 -10.82
N PHE A 16 -12.35 7.70 -9.67
CA PHE A 16 -11.65 7.46 -8.41
C PHE A 16 -10.73 6.24 -8.50
N PHE A 17 -11.27 5.08 -8.89
CA PHE A 17 -10.47 3.84 -8.94
C PHE A 17 -9.45 3.82 -10.08
N THR A 18 -9.71 4.51 -11.19
CA THR A 18 -8.70 4.68 -12.26
C THR A 18 -7.53 5.51 -11.76
N LYS A 19 -7.80 6.64 -11.08
CA LYS A 19 -6.75 7.48 -10.47
C LYS A 19 -5.96 6.72 -9.41
N LEU A 20 -6.65 5.98 -8.54
CA LEU A 20 -6.01 5.16 -7.51
C LEU A 20 -5.11 4.10 -8.14
N LYS A 21 -5.59 3.38 -9.16
CA LYS A 21 -4.79 2.38 -9.88
C LYS A 21 -3.55 3.01 -10.51
N CYS A 22 -3.69 4.15 -11.20
CA CYS A 22 -2.55 4.87 -11.79
C CYS A 22 -1.49 5.20 -10.72
N ARG A 23 -1.91 5.71 -9.55
CA ARG A 23 -1.00 6.00 -8.44
C ARG A 23 -0.37 4.74 -7.83
N LEU A 24 -1.06 3.60 -7.84
CA LEU A 24 -0.52 2.32 -7.34
C LEU A 24 0.33 1.57 -8.36
N MET A 25 0.52 2.09 -9.58
CA MET A 25 1.32 1.42 -10.61
C MET A 25 2.76 1.08 -10.20
N PRO A 26 3.50 1.87 -9.41
CA PRO A 26 4.82 1.47 -8.93
C PRO A 26 4.79 0.14 -8.17
N TYR A 27 3.77 -0.06 -7.33
CA TYR A 27 3.54 -1.30 -6.59
C TYR A 27 3.02 -2.43 -7.49
N ILE A 28 1.97 -2.17 -8.28
CA ILE A 28 1.33 -3.18 -9.13
C ILE A 28 2.30 -3.71 -10.19
N PHE A 29 3.09 -2.82 -10.81
CA PHE A 29 4.07 -3.20 -11.82
C PHE A 29 5.24 -3.96 -11.20
N ASN A 30 5.63 -3.65 -9.96
CA ASN A 30 6.60 -4.46 -9.23
C ASN A 30 6.11 -5.90 -9.01
N ALA A 31 4.83 -6.07 -8.63
CA ALA A 31 4.21 -7.39 -8.54
C ALA A 31 4.15 -8.11 -9.91
N ALA A 32 3.94 -7.38 -11.00
CA ALA A 32 3.98 -7.94 -12.35
C ALA A 32 5.40 -8.38 -12.76
N CYS A 33 6.43 -7.63 -12.37
CA CYS A 33 7.82 -8.05 -12.56
C CYS A 33 8.11 -9.33 -11.78
N GLU A 34 7.65 -9.43 -10.53
CA GLU A 34 7.78 -10.66 -9.74
C GLU A 34 7.06 -11.85 -10.40
N ALA A 35 5.88 -11.62 -10.99
CA ALA A 35 5.17 -12.66 -11.75
C ALA A 35 5.99 -13.17 -12.94
N HIS A 36 6.65 -12.26 -13.67
CA HIS A 36 7.54 -12.62 -14.77
C HIS A 36 8.80 -13.36 -14.30
N GLU A 37 9.43 -12.90 -13.22
CA GLU A 37 10.71 -13.40 -12.71
C GLU A 37 10.56 -14.74 -11.96
N LYS A 38 9.50 -14.89 -11.18
CA LYS A 38 9.33 -16.00 -10.21
C LYS A 38 8.08 -16.84 -10.43
N GLY A 39 7.18 -16.43 -11.31
CA GLY A 39 5.90 -17.13 -11.54
C GLY A 39 4.84 -16.90 -10.45
N ILE A 40 5.03 -15.94 -9.54
CA ILE A 40 4.06 -15.62 -8.48
C ILE A 40 3.01 -14.66 -9.05
N PRO A 41 1.71 -15.02 -9.09
CA PRO A 41 0.72 -14.19 -9.76
C PRO A 41 0.52 -12.84 -9.05
N VAL A 42 0.09 -11.83 -9.81
CA VAL A 42 -0.23 -10.49 -9.28
C VAL A 42 -1.47 -10.53 -8.39
N MET A 43 -2.50 -11.29 -8.80
CA MET A 43 -3.67 -11.60 -7.99
C MET A 43 -3.49 -13.00 -7.40
N ARG A 44 -3.43 -13.09 -6.08
CA ARG A 44 -3.08 -14.31 -5.35
C ARG A 44 -4.28 -14.77 -4.54
N ALA A 45 -4.59 -16.06 -4.62
CA ALA A 45 -5.51 -16.68 -3.68
C ALA A 45 -4.97 -16.54 -2.25
N MET A 46 -5.87 -16.44 -1.26
CA MET A 46 -5.45 -16.26 0.13
C MET A 46 -4.56 -17.42 0.63
N MET A 47 -4.90 -18.66 0.26
CA MET A 47 -4.10 -19.85 0.60
C MET A 47 -2.68 -19.84 0.02
N LEU A 48 -2.42 -19.10 -1.07
CA LEU A 48 -1.08 -18.98 -1.65
C LEU A 48 -0.19 -18.09 -0.77
N GLU A 49 -0.76 -17.03 -0.20
CA GLU A 49 -0.04 -16.06 0.63
C GLU A 49 0.00 -16.48 2.11
N PHE A 50 -1.02 -17.21 2.58
CA PHE A 50 -1.18 -17.66 3.97
C PHE A 50 -1.44 -19.19 4.03
N PRO A 51 -0.49 -20.04 3.58
CA PRO A 51 -0.69 -21.48 3.51
C PRO A 51 -0.80 -22.16 4.89
N GLU A 52 -0.34 -21.49 5.96
CA GLU A 52 -0.40 -22.00 7.33
C GLU A 52 -1.73 -21.66 8.04
N ASP A 53 -2.57 -20.80 7.45
CA ASP A 53 -3.86 -20.43 8.00
C ASP A 53 -4.98 -21.24 7.33
N PRO A 54 -5.54 -22.26 8.00
CA PRO A 54 -6.57 -23.12 7.41
C PRO A 54 -7.87 -22.36 7.10
N THR A 55 -8.06 -21.16 7.65
CA THR A 55 -9.20 -20.29 7.29
C THR A 55 -9.10 -19.82 5.84
N CYS A 56 -7.89 -19.78 5.28
CA CYS A 56 -7.62 -19.29 3.93
C CYS A 56 -7.89 -20.32 2.82
N ASP A 57 -8.08 -21.60 3.16
CA ASP A 57 -8.25 -22.70 2.21
C ASP A 57 -9.41 -22.51 1.22
N TYR A 58 -10.51 -21.90 1.69
CA TYR A 58 -11.76 -21.77 0.93
C TYR A 58 -12.12 -20.32 0.59
N LEU A 59 -11.21 -19.36 0.81
CA LEU A 59 -11.49 -17.95 0.53
C LEU A 59 -11.40 -17.67 -0.98
N ASP A 60 -12.56 -17.41 -1.58
CA ASP A 60 -12.72 -17.16 -3.03
C ASP A 60 -13.29 -15.77 -3.35
N ARG A 61 -13.83 -15.06 -2.36
CA ARG A 61 -14.42 -13.71 -2.49
C ARG A 61 -13.48 -12.57 -2.08
N GLN A 62 -12.22 -12.87 -1.82
CA GLN A 62 -11.15 -11.93 -1.52
C GLN A 62 -9.82 -12.45 -2.06
N TYR A 63 -8.85 -11.58 -2.26
CA TYR A 63 -7.54 -11.95 -2.78
C TYR A 63 -6.46 -10.99 -2.30
N MET A 64 -5.20 -11.42 -2.40
CA MET A 64 -4.05 -10.52 -2.27
C MET A 64 -3.67 -9.97 -3.65
N LEU A 65 -3.57 -8.65 -3.77
CA LEU A 65 -2.98 -7.96 -4.90
C LEU A 65 -1.52 -7.67 -4.57
N GLY A 66 -0.59 -8.42 -5.16
CA GLY A 66 0.80 -8.47 -4.71
C GLY A 66 0.91 -9.11 -3.32
N ASP A 67 1.96 -8.75 -2.58
CA ASP A 67 2.30 -9.31 -1.26
C ASP A 67 1.61 -8.59 -0.09
N SER A 68 1.15 -7.36 -0.31
CA SER A 68 0.83 -6.43 0.79
C SER A 68 -0.63 -5.96 0.84
N LEU A 69 -1.38 -6.03 -0.27
CA LEU A 69 -2.75 -5.51 -0.34
C LEU A 69 -3.77 -6.64 -0.39
N LEU A 70 -4.64 -6.76 0.60
CA LEU A 70 -5.83 -7.62 0.58
C LEU A 70 -7.01 -6.82 0.03
N ILE A 71 -7.66 -7.34 -1.02
CA ILE A 71 -8.83 -6.75 -1.65
C ILE A 71 -10.03 -7.66 -1.44
N ALA A 72 -11.13 -7.13 -0.89
CA ALA A 72 -12.40 -7.83 -0.80
C ALA A 72 -13.49 -7.07 -1.58
N PRO A 73 -13.80 -7.47 -2.83
CA PRO A 73 -14.87 -6.83 -3.59
C PRO A 73 -16.24 -6.94 -2.91
N VAL A 74 -17.07 -5.91 -3.08
CA VAL A 74 -18.43 -5.87 -2.54
C VAL A 74 -19.39 -6.49 -3.55
N PHE A 75 -20.08 -7.57 -3.16
CA PHE A 75 -21.02 -8.31 -4.01
C PHE A 75 -22.49 -8.11 -3.62
N SER A 76 -22.79 -7.16 -2.72
CA SER A 76 -24.13 -6.85 -2.23
C SER A 76 -24.56 -5.44 -2.69
N PRO A 77 -25.80 -5.26 -3.17
CA PRO A 77 -26.34 -3.93 -3.49
C PRO A 77 -26.39 -2.99 -2.29
N GLU A 78 -26.53 -3.53 -1.09
CA GLU A 78 -26.56 -2.77 0.17
C GLU A 78 -25.17 -2.33 0.64
N GLY A 79 -24.12 -2.72 -0.07
CA GLY A 79 -22.73 -2.39 0.24
C GLY A 79 -22.10 -3.29 1.30
N ILE A 80 -22.75 -4.41 1.68
CA ILE A 80 -22.28 -5.29 2.76
C ILE A 80 -21.21 -6.24 2.22
N VAL A 81 -20.10 -6.34 2.94
CA VAL A 81 -19.00 -7.25 2.61
C VAL A 81 -18.54 -7.99 3.86
N ASP A 82 -18.35 -9.30 3.68
CA ASP A 82 -17.76 -10.19 4.68
C ASP A 82 -16.41 -10.65 4.13
N TYR A 83 -15.34 -10.45 4.92
CA TYR A 83 -13.99 -10.87 4.54
C TYR A 83 -13.20 -11.29 5.78
N TYR A 84 -12.21 -12.14 5.58
CA TYR A 84 -11.31 -12.63 6.62
C TYR A 84 -9.99 -11.85 6.57
N LEU A 85 -9.51 -11.44 7.74
CA LEU A 85 -8.17 -10.90 7.91
C LEU A 85 -7.28 -11.96 8.58
N PRO A 86 -6.19 -12.40 7.93
CA PRO A 86 -5.15 -13.20 8.57
C PRO A 86 -4.48 -12.45 9.73
N GLU A 87 -3.59 -13.12 10.45
CA GLU A 87 -2.84 -12.49 11.56
C GLU A 87 -2.16 -11.18 11.17
N GLY A 88 -2.26 -10.20 12.08
CA GLY A 88 -1.62 -8.91 11.94
C GLY A 88 -2.57 -7.75 12.18
N LYS A 89 -2.00 -6.55 12.23
CA LYS A 89 -2.73 -5.29 12.34
C LYS A 89 -2.84 -4.68 10.94
N TRP A 90 -4.02 -4.73 10.36
CA TRP A 90 -4.28 -4.36 8.98
C TRP A 90 -4.80 -2.93 8.89
N THR A 91 -4.25 -2.13 7.99
CA THR A 91 -4.67 -0.73 7.79
C THR A 91 -5.43 -0.60 6.48
N ASN A 92 -6.64 -0.06 6.48
CA ASN A 92 -7.36 0.25 5.25
C ASN A 92 -6.62 1.37 4.50
N PHE A 93 -6.27 1.13 3.23
CA PHE A 93 -5.50 2.08 2.42
C PHE A 93 -6.24 3.40 2.19
N ILE A 94 -7.56 3.34 1.98
CA ILE A 94 -8.41 4.49 1.68
C ILE A 94 -8.74 5.25 2.96
N THR A 95 -9.29 4.57 3.97
CA THR A 95 -9.83 5.23 5.17
C THR A 95 -8.81 5.40 6.28
N ASN A 96 -7.65 4.74 6.20
CA ASN A 96 -6.62 4.69 7.24
C ASN A 96 -7.04 3.99 8.54
N ASN A 97 -8.27 3.47 8.62
CA ASN A 97 -8.76 2.70 9.76
C ASN A 97 -7.95 1.41 9.95
N VAL A 98 -7.76 1.02 11.20
CA VAL A 98 -6.96 -0.15 11.55
C VAL A 98 -7.84 -1.22 12.17
N LEU A 99 -7.64 -2.47 11.74
CA LEU A 99 -8.34 -3.64 12.22
C LEU A 99 -7.35 -4.73 12.63
N GLU A 100 -7.64 -5.41 13.73
CA GLU A 100 -6.90 -6.60 14.15
C GLU A 100 -7.35 -7.82 13.34
N GLY A 101 -6.39 -8.64 12.96
CA GLY A 101 -6.55 -9.86 12.18
C GLY A 101 -6.99 -11.09 12.99
N ARG A 102 -6.85 -12.26 12.37
CA ARG A 102 -7.37 -13.57 12.84
C ARG A 102 -8.88 -13.58 13.05
N ARG A 103 -9.62 -12.85 12.22
CA ARG A 103 -11.08 -12.74 12.34
C ARG A 103 -11.76 -12.44 11.01
N TRP A 104 -13.03 -12.81 10.97
CA TRP A 104 -13.97 -12.28 9.99
C TRP A 104 -14.37 -10.86 10.35
N VAL A 105 -14.54 -10.04 9.33
CA VAL A 105 -14.95 -8.65 9.40
C VAL A 105 -16.18 -8.49 8.51
N ARG A 106 -17.20 -7.82 9.05
CA ARG A 106 -18.39 -7.40 8.32
C ARG A 106 -18.43 -5.88 8.31
N GLU A 107 -18.40 -5.29 7.13
CA GLU A 107 -18.44 -3.84 6.94
C GLU A 107 -19.47 -3.44 5.88
N LYS A 108 -19.83 -2.15 5.88
CA LYS A 108 -20.69 -1.55 4.88
C LYS A 108 -19.91 -0.44 4.17
N HIS A 109 -19.82 -0.53 2.84
CA HIS A 109 -19.14 0.44 1.99
C HIS A 109 -20.13 1.11 1.02
N GLY A 110 -19.92 2.40 0.75
CA GLY A 110 -20.52 3.06 -0.41
C GLY A 110 -19.73 2.78 -1.69
N TYR A 111 -20.19 3.27 -2.84
CA TYR A 111 -19.59 2.94 -4.14
C TYR A 111 -18.14 3.42 -4.34
N LEU A 112 -17.70 4.46 -3.61
CA LEU A 112 -16.32 4.98 -3.64
C LEU A 112 -15.37 4.26 -2.67
N SER A 113 -15.79 3.13 -2.10
CA SER A 113 -15.01 2.42 -1.09
C SER A 113 -15.19 0.91 -1.22
N LEU A 114 -14.16 0.19 -0.82
CA LEU A 114 -14.18 -1.24 -0.55
C LEU A 114 -13.03 -1.54 0.42
N PRO A 115 -13.02 -2.72 1.05
CA PRO A 115 -11.87 -3.19 1.80
C PRO A 115 -10.64 -3.30 0.89
N ILE A 116 -9.68 -2.40 1.12
CA ILE A 116 -8.30 -2.46 0.60
C ILE A 116 -7.42 -2.43 1.83
N MET A 117 -7.07 -3.61 2.35
CA MET A 117 -6.39 -3.76 3.63
C MET A 117 -4.91 -3.99 3.39
N VAL A 118 -4.07 -3.13 3.97
CA VAL A 118 -2.61 -3.23 3.89
C VAL A 118 -2.11 -4.08 5.05
N ARG A 119 -1.32 -5.11 4.73
CA ARG A 119 -0.66 -6.00 5.69
C ARG A 119 0.30 -5.19 6.59
N PRO A 120 0.49 -5.56 7.87
CA PRO A 120 1.54 -4.94 8.68
C PRO A 120 2.94 -5.18 8.11
N ASN A 121 3.90 -4.36 8.54
CA ASN A 121 5.28 -4.35 8.02
C ASN A 121 5.36 -4.13 6.49
N SER A 122 4.47 -3.31 5.93
CA SER A 122 4.44 -3.04 4.49
C SER A 122 4.95 -1.64 4.15
N VAL A 123 5.63 -1.53 3.02
CA VAL A 123 6.01 -0.24 2.41
C VAL A 123 5.51 -0.21 0.96
N ILE A 124 4.49 0.59 0.71
CA ILE A 124 3.80 0.67 -0.59
C ILE A 124 4.28 1.92 -1.34
N PRO A 125 4.95 1.78 -2.51
CA PRO A 125 5.28 2.92 -3.35
C PRO A 125 4.02 3.43 -4.07
N VAL A 126 3.67 4.68 -3.81
CA VAL A 126 2.53 5.39 -4.44
C VAL A 126 3.09 6.50 -5.31
N GLY A 127 2.86 6.41 -6.62
CA GLY A 127 3.36 7.36 -7.60
C GLY A 127 2.61 8.69 -7.60
N ALA A 128 3.26 9.69 -8.19
CA ALA A 128 2.76 11.06 -8.28
C ALA A 128 1.75 11.29 -9.42
N ASN A 129 1.51 10.32 -10.30
CA ASN A 129 0.63 10.47 -11.47
C ASN A 129 -0.65 9.64 -11.31
N ASP A 130 -1.80 10.31 -11.47
CA ASP A 130 -3.13 9.70 -11.39
C ASP A 130 -3.86 9.63 -12.75
N LYS A 131 -3.22 10.08 -13.84
CA LYS A 131 -3.85 10.23 -15.17
C LYS A 131 -3.57 9.08 -16.12
N ARG A 132 -2.39 8.48 -16.03
CA ARG A 132 -1.96 7.37 -16.89
C ARG A 132 -1.19 6.32 -16.09
N PRO A 133 -1.19 5.05 -16.53
CA PRO A 133 -0.48 4.01 -15.82
C PRO A 133 1.02 3.94 -16.15
N ASP A 134 1.44 4.45 -17.30
CA ASP A 134 2.80 4.42 -17.82
C ASP A 134 3.49 5.78 -17.61
N TYR A 135 4.29 5.87 -16.56
CA TYR A 135 5.06 7.06 -16.24
C TYR A 135 6.32 6.67 -15.48
N ASP A 136 7.12 7.68 -15.18
CA ASP A 136 8.32 7.51 -14.38
C ASP A 136 7.96 7.22 -12.92
N TYR A 137 7.90 5.95 -12.54
CA TYR A 137 7.43 5.52 -11.23
C TYR A 137 8.28 6.03 -10.07
N ALA A 138 9.55 6.35 -10.30
CA ALA A 138 10.45 6.84 -9.27
C ALA A 138 10.37 8.37 -9.07
N ASP A 139 9.79 9.11 -10.02
CA ASP A 139 9.65 10.56 -9.92
C ASP A 139 8.46 10.97 -9.04
N GLY A 140 8.75 11.61 -7.92
CA GLY A 140 7.75 12.07 -6.95
C GLY A 140 7.10 10.96 -6.15
N VAL A 141 7.68 9.76 -6.11
CA VAL A 141 7.11 8.61 -5.41
C VAL A 141 7.01 8.87 -3.90
N THR A 142 5.88 8.48 -3.32
CA THR A 142 5.68 8.51 -1.87
C THR A 142 5.57 7.09 -1.36
N PHE A 143 6.45 6.70 -0.45
CA PHE A 143 6.45 5.39 0.17
C PHE A 143 5.57 5.42 1.42
N HIS A 144 4.41 4.79 1.35
CA HIS A 144 3.49 4.69 2.47
C HIS A 144 3.93 3.52 3.36
N VAL A 145 4.29 3.83 4.60
CA VAL A 145 4.80 2.86 5.59
C VAL A 145 3.68 2.53 6.56
N PHE A 146 3.38 1.23 6.71
CA PHE A 146 2.26 0.73 7.50
C PHE A 146 2.74 -0.21 8.61
N GLU A 147 2.31 0.08 9.85
CA GLU A 147 2.37 -0.82 11.00
C GLU A 147 3.72 -1.57 11.11
N LEU A 148 4.84 -0.83 11.07
CA LEU A 148 6.18 -1.40 11.30
C LEU A 148 6.29 -1.87 12.75
N GLN A 149 6.52 -3.17 12.91
CA GLN A 149 6.80 -3.81 14.18
C GLN A 149 8.26 -3.56 14.59
N ASP A 150 8.51 -3.63 15.88
CA ASP A 150 9.88 -3.51 16.38
C ASP A 150 10.77 -4.65 15.86
N GLY A 151 12.03 -4.34 15.55
CA GLY A 151 12.97 -5.27 14.92
C GLY A 151 12.70 -5.59 13.45
N SER A 152 11.65 -5.01 12.83
CA SER A 152 11.33 -5.27 11.43
C SER A 152 12.30 -4.57 10.48
N ARG A 153 12.56 -5.22 9.34
CA ARG A 153 13.26 -4.64 8.19
C ARG A 153 12.51 -5.01 6.92
N VAL A 154 12.13 -4.01 6.16
CA VAL A 154 11.34 -4.12 4.94
C VAL A 154 12.12 -3.49 3.79
N SER A 155 12.09 -4.13 2.63
CA SER A 155 12.66 -3.58 1.41
C SER A 155 11.58 -3.56 0.33
N THR A 156 11.45 -2.43 -0.36
CA THR A 156 10.50 -2.29 -1.46
C THR A 156 11.22 -1.74 -2.69
N ARG A 157 10.82 -2.25 -3.86
CA ARG A 157 11.42 -1.93 -5.15
C ARG A 157 10.45 -1.09 -5.98
N VAL A 158 10.97 -0.04 -6.60
CA VAL A 158 10.29 0.72 -7.64
C VAL A 158 10.94 0.36 -8.98
N PRO A 159 10.22 -0.35 -9.87
CA PRO A 159 10.73 -0.65 -11.21
C PRO A 159 10.65 0.57 -12.13
N THR A 160 11.37 0.53 -13.24
CA THR A 160 11.11 1.36 -14.43
C THR A 160 9.96 0.74 -15.23
N VAL A 161 9.43 1.47 -16.22
CA VAL A 161 8.42 0.92 -17.15
C VAL A 161 8.92 -0.28 -17.99
N LYS A 162 10.23 -0.54 -18.00
CA LYS A 162 10.85 -1.71 -18.66
C LYS A 162 11.01 -2.91 -17.73
N GLY A 163 10.76 -2.74 -16.43
CA GLY A 163 10.94 -3.78 -15.41
C GLY A 163 12.28 -3.72 -14.67
N ASP A 164 13.26 -2.95 -15.17
CA ASP A 164 14.54 -2.74 -14.48
C ASP A 164 14.33 -2.03 -13.14
N THR A 165 15.26 -2.20 -12.20
CA THR A 165 15.19 -1.52 -10.90
C THR A 165 15.55 -0.04 -11.01
N ALA A 166 14.60 0.87 -10.74
CA ALA A 166 14.85 2.31 -10.70
C ALA A 166 15.32 2.76 -9.31
N MET A 167 14.63 2.28 -8.26
CA MET A 167 14.90 2.65 -6.87
C MET A 167 14.56 1.49 -5.94
N ILE A 168 15.30 1.37 -4.84
CA ILE A 168 15.00 0.49 -3.71
C ILE A 168 14.94 1.37 -2.46
N LEU A 169 13.89 1.18 -1.66
CA LEU A 169 13.80 1.72 -0.32
C LEU A 169 13.97 0.59 0.69
N GLU A 170 14.90 0.75 1.62
CA GLU A 170 15.03 -0.09 2.80
C GLU A 170 14.55 0.69 4.02
N VAL A 171 13.65 0.10 4.80
CA VAL A 171 13.11 0.69 6.02
C VAL A 171 13.27 -0.31 7.16
N SER A 172 13.77 0.14 8.30
CA SER A 172 13.86 -0.68 9.52
C SER A 172 13.39 0.08 10.74
N LYS A 173 12.88 -0.65 11.73
CA LYS A 173 12.47 -0.10 13.02
C LYS A 173 13.21 -0.79 14.16
N ASP A 174 13.76 0.00 15.07
CA ASP A 174 14.42 -0.43 16.30
C ASP A 174 13.97 0.49 17.45
N GLY A 175 13.11 -0.05 18.31
CA GLY A 175 12.33 0.69 19.29
C GLY A 175 11.55 1.85 18.65
N ASN A 176 11.89 3.07 19.09
CA ASN A 176 11.26 4.30 18.60
C ASN A 176 12.03 4.93 17.41
N VAL A 177 13.02 4.25 16.84
CA VAL A 177 13.82 4.75 15.72
C VAL A 177 13.42 4.03 14.45
N ILE A 178 13.01 4.79 13.43
CA ILE A 178 12.84 4.31 12.06
C ILE A 178 14.02 4.82 11.24
N GLN A 179 14.72 3.90 10.58
CA GLN A 179 15.77 4.22 9.61
C GLN A 179 15.25 3.96 8.21
N VAL A 180 15.49 4.90 7.30
CA VAL A 180 15.13 4.77 5.89
C VAL A 180 16.38 4.99 5.05
N LYS A 181 16.60 4.14 4.06
CA LYS A 181 17.68 4.28 3.10
C LYS A 181 17.15 4.06 1.69
N ALA A 182 17.24 5.09 0.86
CA ALA A 182 17.00 4.97 -0.58
C ALA A 182 18.30 4.62 -1.32
N LYS A 183 18.18 3.82 -2.37
CA LYS A 183 19.25 3.54 -3.34
C LYS A 183 18.65 3.59 -4.74
N GLY A 184 19.41 4.10 -5.71
CA GLY A 184 18.99 4.17 -7.11
C GLY A 184 18.95 5.59 -7.62
N GLU A 185 17.97 5.91 -8.46
CA GLU A 185 17.87 7.23 -9.10
C GLU A 185 17.68 8.38 -8.09
N SER A 186 18.40 9.48 -8.30
CA SER A 186 18.33 10.68 -7.46
C SER A 186 17.17 11.59 -7.88
N LYS A 187 15.94 11.12 -7.67
CA LYS A 187 14.70 11.87 -7.93
C LYS A 187 14.04 12.33 -6.64
N SER A 188 13.00 13.17 -6.76
CA SER A 188 12.19 13.53 -5.61
C SER A 188 11.40 12.31 -5.11
N TRP A 189 11.45 12.03 -3.82
CA TRP A 189 10.67 11.00 -3.16
C TRP A 189 10.31 11.44 -1.75
N SER A 190 9.38 10.75 -1.10
CA SER A 190 9.03 11.01 0.30
C SER A 190 8.53 9.75 0.98
N VAL A 191 8.43 9.78 2.30
CA VAL A 191 7.87 8.69 3.11
C VAL A 191 6.65 9.21 3.84
N LEU A 192 5.53 8.49 3.79
CA LEU A 192 4.36 8.78 4.62
C LEU A 192 4.25 7.71 5.71
N LEU A 193 4.48 8.10 6.95
CA LEU A 193 4.29 7.23 8.11
C LEU A 193 2.80 7.18 8.47
N ARG A 194 2.10 6.13 8.00
CA ARG A 194 0.64 6.01 8.18
C ARG A 194 0.30 5.81 9.65
N ASN A 195 -0.73 6.51 10.13
CA ASN A 195 -1.19 6.50 11.52
C ASN A 195 -0.15 6.99 12.56
N ILE A 196 0.96 7.58 12.12
CA ILE A 196 1.94 8.24 13.00
C ILE A 196 1.82 9.74 12.78
N TYR A 197 1.23 10.46 13.74
CA TYR A 197 0.92 11.89 13.62
C TYR A 197 1.93 12.80 14.32
N SER A 198 2.88 12.23 15.05
CA SER A 198 3.93 12.98 15.74
C SER A 198 5.26 12.24 15.62
N VAL A 199 6.28 12.99 15.22
CA VAL A 199 7.68 12.56 15.24
C VAL A 199 8.45 13.55 16.09
N LYS A 200 9.32 13.03 16.97
CA LYS A 200 10.13 13.83 17.87
C LYS A 200 11.27 14.53 17.14
N TYR A 201 11.90 13.82 16.21
CA TYR A 201 13.06 14.31 15.50
C TYR A 201 13.24 13.60 14.16
N VAL A 202 13.73 14.32 13.17
CA VAL A 202 14.09 13.77 11.85
C VAL A 202 15.48 14.26 11.49
N GLU A 203 16.38 13.32 11.24
CA GLU A 203 17.70 13.57 10.67
C GLU A 203 17.66 13.30 9.17
N GLY A 204 18.19 14.21 8.36
CA GLY A 204 18.31 14.05 6.90
C GLY A 204 17.05 14.42 6.10
N GLY A 205 16.05 15.05 6.72
CA GLY A 205 14.83 15.51 6.05
C GLY A 205 13.93 16.36 6.95
N SER A 206 12.77 16.75 6.42
CA SER A 206 11.75 17.54 7.12
C SER A 206 10.43 16.77 7.27
N ALA A 207 9.70 17.01 8.35
CA ALA A 207 8.41 16.38 8.65
C ALA A 207 7.24 17.34 8.46
N HIS A 208 6.15 16.85 7.89
CA HIS A 208 4.92 17.59 7.63
C HIS A 208 3.72 16.72 8.04
N GLY A 209 2.80 17.28 8.83
CA GLY A 209 1.55 16.59 9.17
C GLY A 209 0.60 16.56 7.97
N GLU A 210 0.06 15.38 7.67
CA GLU A 210 -0.96 15.15 6.65
C GLU A 210 -2.15 14.39 7.25
N GLU A 211 -3.26 14.31 6.49
CA GLU A 211 -4.51 13.64 6.90
C GLU A 211 -4.28 12.21 7.43
N TYR A 212 -3.38 11.45 6.80
CA TYR A 212 -3.17 10.04 7.10
C TYR A 212 -1.93 9.74 7.96
N GLY A 213 -1.22 10.77 8.43
CA GLY A 213 -0.02 10.62 9.25
C GLY A 213 1.03 11.68 8.95
N THR A 214 2.29 11.37 9.17
CA THR A 214 3.41 12.31 9.01
C THR A 214 4.18 11.99 7.76
N ARG A 215 4.27 12.96 6.85
CA ARG A 215 5.09 12.87 5.66
C ARG A 215 6.48 13.42 5.91
N ILE A 216 7.49 12.65 5.53
CA ILE A 216 8.90 12.99 5.62
C ILE A 216 9.43 13.25 4.22
N ILE A 217 9.95 14.45 4.00
CA ILE A 217 10.60 14.85 2.75
C ILE A 217 12.12 14.80 2.98
N PRO A 218 12.84 13.89 2.30
CA PRO A 218 14.28 13.73 2.46
C PRO A 218 15.07 14.88 1.83
N GLU A 219 16.13 15.27 2.51
CA GLU A 219 17.23 16.12 2.00
C GLU A 219 18.48 15.28 1.69
N LYS A 220 18.53 14.04 2.19
CA LYS A 220 19.60 13.05 2.01
C LYS A 220 19.00 11.68 1.66
N GLU A 221 19.82 10.78 1.11
CA GLU A 221 19.41 9.40 0.80
C GLU A 221 19.07 8.56 2.05
N MET A 222 19.56 8.99 3.21
CA MET A 222 19.35 8.32 4.49
C MET A 222 18.58 9.22 5.45
N LEU A 223 17.53 8.66 6.05
CA LEU A 223 16.74 9.29 7.10
C LEU A 223 16.86 8.50 8.38
N LYS A 224 16.91 9.23 9.50
CA LYS A 224 16.69 8.68 10.83
C LYS A 224 15.55 9.44 11.48
N ILE A 225 14.45 8.76 11.75
CA ILE A 225 13.23 9.32 12.32
C ILE A 225 13.08 8.77 13.72
N ILE A 226 12.95 9.65 14.71
CA ILE A 226 12.68 9.29 16.10
C ILE A 226 11.21 9.60 16.37
N LEU A 227 10.45 8.56 16.71
CA LEU A 227 9.05 8.66 17.08
C LEU A 227 8.90 9.34 18.44
N SER A 228 7.78 10.03 18.62
CA SER A 228 7.35 10.47 19.95
C SER A 228 6.97 9.24 20.80
N GLU A 229 7.18 9.32 22.10
CA GLU A 229 6.75 8.28 23.06
C GLU A 229 5.22 8.17 23.14
#